data_AF-A0A8C0ZGQ5-F1
#
_entry.id   AF-A0A8C0ZGQ5-F1
#
_cell.length_a   1.000
_cell.length_b   1.000
_cell.length_c   1.000
_cell.angle_alpha   90.00
_cell.angle_beta   90.00
_cell.angle_gamma   90.00
#
_symmetry.space_group_name_H-M   'P 1'
#
loop_
_entity.id
_entity.type
_entity.pdbx_description
1 polymer ?
#
loop_
_entity_poly.entity_id
_entity_poly.type
_entity_poly.pdbx_seq_one_letter_code
_entity_poly.pdbx_strand_id
1 'polypeptide(L)'
;MAGGAGLAKRLGTLLSGLLECGAFCGIIFGWASLVFVLKDLGYFEGLCQPSATPSPNVTLGSDCSGQDEQFSLVFTIGSFMNNFMTFPMGVVFDRFGTTAARLIAISLYTGGTLLVAFSTPEMAVLLFPAMSMLSVGGILLILTNMQVGNLFGNYRSIIITLYNGAFDSSSAIFLIVKLLYERGLSLRAMFLFLAACSAWHLLRTLFLMPRTRIPYPLPPDYDYGLQCRGRSRSYRAHKDKRPPGEAGAEETPLEPATARGGDTPGTPFRACACSWLFAWHVAWLSVMQLRHYLFIGTLNPQLEHLARGDHALGKAS
;
A
#
# COMPACT_ATOMS: atom_id res chain seq x y z
N MET A 1 -32.94 -18.61 -6.39
CA MET A 1 -32.06 -17.46 -6.14
C MET A 1 -31.16 -17.79 -4.95
N ALA A 2 -30.00 -18.41 -5.16
CA ALA A 2 -29.07 -18.73 -4.07
C ALA A 2 -27.70 -19.11 -4.65
N GLY A 3 -26.62 -18.44 -4.24
CA GLY A 3 -25.26 -18.91 -4.53
C GLY A 3 -24.10 -17.91 -4.44
N GLY A 4 -24.34 -16.59 -4.57
CA GLY A 4 -23.26 -15.60 -4.54
C GLY A 4 -22.95 -15.01 -3.16
N ALA A 5 -21.73 -14.49 -2.97
CA ALA A 5 -21.39 -13.68 -1.80
C ALA A 5 -22.43 -12.54 -1.62
N GLY A 6 -23.16 -12.58 -0.51
CA GLY A 6 -24.22 -11.61 -0.21
C GLY A 6 -23.70 -10.17 -0.15
N LEU A 7 -24.59 -9.19 -0.40
CA LEU A 7 -24.23 -7.77 -0.44
C LEU A 7 -23.49 -7.32 0.84
N ALA A 8 -23.92 -7.80 2.01
CA ALA A 8 -23.27 -7.52 3.29
C ALA A 8 -21.80 -8.00 3.33
N LYS A 9 -21.49 -9.16 2.73
CA LYS A 9 -20.13 -9.69 2.65
C LYS A 9 -19.26 -8.88 1.71
N ARG A 10 -19.80 -8.45 0.56
CA ARG A 10 -19.10 -7.57 -0.40
C ARG A 10 -18.79 -6.20 0.22
N LEU A 11 -19.77 -5.60 0.89
CA LEU A 11 -19.59 -4.34 1.62
C LEU A 11 -18.60 -4.49 2.77
N GLY A 12 -18.67 -5.58 3.54
CA GLY A 12 -17.69 -5.89 4.58
C GLY A 12 -16.27 -6.02 4.03
N THR A 13 -16.08 -6.69 2.89
CA THR A 13 -14.77 -6.80 2.22
C THR A 13 -14.25 -5.43 1.76
N LEU A 14 -15.13 -4.57 1.25
CA LEU A 14 -14.80 -3.20 0.84
C LEU A 14 -14.37 -2.35 2.03
N LEU A 15 -15.23 -2.22 3.06
CA LEU A 15 -14.99 -1.36 4.22
C LEU A 15 -13.74 -1.80 5.00
N SER A 16 -13.59 -3.11 5.24
CA SER A 16 -12.39 -3.65 5.88
C SER A 16 -11.12 -3.43 5.05
N GLY A 17 -11.25 -3.37 3.72
CA GLY A 17 -10.16 -3.05 2.82
C GLY A 17 -9.78 -1.59 2.87
N LEU A 18 -10.75 -0.67 2.88
CA LEU A 18 -10.49 0.75 2.99
C LEU A 18 -9.79 1.07 4.31
N LEU A 19 -10.21 0.44 5.41
CA LEU A 19 -9.53 0.55 6.70
C LEU A 19 -8.10 0.02 6.64
N GLU A 20 -7.89 -1.15 6.02
CA GLU A 20 -6.54 -1.72 5.83
C GLU A 20 -5.65 -0.78 5.00
N CYS A 21 -6.16 -0.23 3.90
CA CYS A 21 -5.42 0.69 3.05
C CYS A 21 -5.13 2.02 3.75
N GLY A 22 -6.13 2.58 4.42
CA GLY A 22 -6.04 3.85 5.14
C GLY A 22 -5.12 3.83 6.35
N ALA A 23 -4.88 2.66 6.94
CA ALA A 23 -4.03 2.57 8.13
C ALA A 23 -2.64 1.98 7.87
N PHE A 24 -2.42 1.22 6.79
CA PHE A 24 -1.20 0.43 6.67
C PHE A 24 -0.47 0.54 5.33
N CYS A 25 -1.14 0.87 4.22
CA CYS A 25 -0.51 0.67 2.91
C CYS A 25 0.47 1.77 2.46
N GLY A 26 0.21 3.04 2.75
CA GLY A 26 0.99 4.20 2.29
C GLY A 26 1.63 4.99 3.43
N ILE A 27 1.89 4.37 4.58
CA ILE A 27 2.43 5.07 5.76
C ILE A 27 3.77 5.75 5.47
N ILE A 28 4.58 5.21 4.53
CA ILE A 28 5.87 5.80 4.14
C ILE A 28 5.75 7.24 3.64
N PHE A 29 4.62 7.63 3.04
CA PHE A 29 4.44 9.01 2.57
C PHE A 29 4.34 10.02 3.73
N GLY A 30 4.08 9.55 4.95
CA GLY A 30 4.15 10.36 6.17
C GLY A 30 5.57 10.48 6.76
N TRP A 31 6.61 10.07 6.02
CA TRP A 31 7.99 9.96 6.51
C TRP A 31 8.50 11.19 7.25
N ALA A 32 8.21 12.40 6.76
CA ALA A 32 8.63 13.64 7.41
C ALA A 32 8.20 13.73 8.89
N SER A 33 7.02 13.19 9.23
CA SER A 33 6.54 13.14 10.63
C SER A 33 7.34 12.14 11.47
N LEU A 34 7.74 11.02 10.88
CA LEU A 34 8.54 10.00 11.57
C LEU A 34 10.00 10.47 11.76
N VAL A 35 10.58 11.18 10.78
CA VAL A 35 11.92 11.77 10.89
C VAL A 35 12.05 12.68 12.10
N PHE A 36 11.03 13.48 12.39
CA PHE A 36 11.01 14.32 13.59
C PHE A 36 11.23 13.50 14.87
N VAL A 37 10.50 12.39 15.00
CA VAL A 37 10.63 11.48 16.16
C VAL A 37 11.99 10.79 16.19
N LEU A 38 12.51 10.37 15.03
CA LEU A 38 13.82 9.72 14.94
C LEU A 38 14.98 10.67 15.28
N LYS A 39 14.88 11.94 14.87
CA LYS A 39 15.84 13.00 15.26
C LYS A 39 15.84 13.20 16.77
N ASP A 40 14.66 13.29 17.40
CA ASP A 40 14.53 13.46 18.86
C ASP A 40 15.11 12.26 19.64
N LEU A 41 15.04 11.06 19.06
CA LEU A 41 15.65 9.85 19.62
C LEU A 41 17.16 9.71 19.36
N GLY A 42 17.79 10.67 18.67
CA GLY A 42 19.25 10.67 18.41
C GLY A 42 19.70 9.80 17.23
N TYR A 43 18.81 9.39 16.33
CA TYR A 43 19.22 8.60 15.16
C TYR A 43 20.13 9.42 14.24
N PHE A 44 21.25 8.83 13.81
CA PHE A 44 22.27 9.48 12.98
C PHE A 44 22.88 10.76 13.58
N GLU A 45 22.73 11.00 14.89
CA GLU A 45 23.28 12.20 15.56
C GLU A 45 24.81 12.30 15.43
N GLY A 46 25.51 11.17 15.34
CA GLY A 46 26.96 11.14 15.12
C GLY A 46 27.43 11.73 13.78
N LEU A 47 26.53 12.04 12.85
CA LEU A 47 26.83 12.74 11.59
C LEU A 47 26.67 14.26 11.70
N CYS A 48 26.18 14.77 12.83
CA CYS A 48 26.16 16.20 13.10
C CYS A 48 27.57 16.67 13.48
N GLN A 49 28.08 17.68 12.77
CA GLN A 49 29.35 18.30 13.12
C GLN A 49 29.13 19.44 14.12
N PRO A 50 29.93 19.54 15.19
CA PRO A 50 29.98 20.75 15.99
C PRO A 50 30.50 21.88 15.10
N SER A 51 29.72 22.96 14.96
CA SER A 51 30.02 24.08 14.08
C SER A 51 31.45 24.58 14.29
N ALA A 52 32.31 24.30 13.31
CA ALA A 52 33.70 24.71 13.31
C ALA A 52 33.80 26.21 12.97
N THR A 53 33.35 27.07 13.88
CA THR A 53 33.83 28.44 14.08
C THR A 53 33.03 29.10 15.21
N PRO A 54 33.65 29.46 16.34
CA PRO A 54 33.04 30.39 17.29
C PRO A 54 33.04 31.79 16.65
N SER A 55 32.06 32.06 15.80
CA SER A 55 31.73 33.45 15.46
C SER A 55 30.92 34.03 16.62
N PRO A 56 31.30 35.19 17.20
CA PRO A 56 30.77 35.64 18.48
C PRO A 56 29.28 36.06 18.44
N ASN A 57 28.60 35.96 17.30
CA ASN A 57 27.24 36.44 17.08
C ASN A 57 26.27 35.43 16.46
N VAL A 58 26.66 34.15 16.32
CA VAL A 58 25.77 33.10 15.79
C VAL A 58 25.54 32.05 16.87
N THR A 59 24.27 31.85 17.22
CA THR A 59 23.81 30.77 18.10
C THR A 59 24.44 29.45 17.69
N LEU A 60 24.98 28.73 18.67
CA LEU A 60 25.67 27.45 18.57
C LEU A 60 24.75 26.34 18.00
N GLY A 61 24.39 26.41 16.72
CA GLY A 61 23.68 25.36 16.02
C GLY A 61 24.69 24.37 15.45
N SER A 62 24.58 23.08 15.77
CA SER A 62 25.32 22.01 15.09
C SER A 62 24.85 21.93 13.62
N ASP A 63 25.78 21.78 12.68
CA ASP A 63 25.44 21.48 11.30
C ASP A 63 25.11 19.99 11.17
N CYS A 64 23.82 19.69 10.98
CA CYS A 64 23.29 18.33 10.87
C CYS A 64 22.90 17.96 9.43
N SER A 65 23.46 18.65 8.42
CA SER A 65 23.21 18.34 7.01
C SER A 65 23.41 16.86 6.65
N GLY A 66 24.46 16.22 7.18
CA GLY A 66 24.73 14.79 6.97
C GLY A 66 23.66 13.86 7.59
N GLN A 67 23.04 14.26 8.69
CA GLN A 67 21.94 13.51 9.31
C GLN A 67 20.70 13.54 8.40
N ASP A 68 20.36 14.72 7.88
CA ASP A 68 19.24 14.91 6.95
C ASP A 68 19.44 14.19 5.61
N GLU A 69 20.67 14.12 5.13
CA GLU A 69 21.02 13.36 3.94
C GLU A 69 20.73 11.86 4.14
N GLN A 70 21.10 11.28 5.28
CA GLN A 70 20.81 9.88 5.58
C GLN A 70 19.30 9.60 5.65
N PHE A 71 18.53 10.46 6.33
CA PHE A 71 17.07 10.29 6.37
C PHE A 71 16.42 10.42 4.99
N SER A 72 16.92 11.34 4.16
CA SER A 72 16.49 11.49 2.77
C SER A 72 16.82 10.23 1.94
N LEU A 73 17.99 9.64 2.16
CA LEU A 73 18.42 8.41 1.49
C LEU A 73 17.56 7.20 1.88
N VAL A 74 17.25 7.05 3.18
CA VAL A 74 16.35 5.99 3.67
C VAL A 74 14.99 6.06 2.96
N PHE A 75 14.40 7.26 2.89
CA PHE A 75 13.13 7.48 2.19
C PHE A 75 13.23 7.20 0.69
N THR A 76 14.31 7.66 0.06
CA THR A 76 14.54 7.47 -1.38
C THR A 76 14.65 5.99 -1.72
N ILE A 77 15.42 5.22 -0.94
CA ILE A 77 15.56 3.77 -1.14
C ILE A 77 14.23 3.05 -0.91
N GLY A 78 13.50 3.36 0.17
CA GLY A 78 12.19 2.77 0.44
C GLY A 78 11.18 3.03 -0.68
N SER A 79 11.11 4.29 -1.14
CA SER A 79 10.23 4.72 -2.24
C SER A 79 10.63 4.14 -3.60
N PHE A 80 11.93 3.94 -3.85
CA PHE A 80 12.42 3.24 -5.03
C PHE A 80 12.03 1.76 -4.98
N MET A 81 12.24 1.09 -3.83
CA MET A 81 11.84 -0.31 -3.61
C MET A 81 10.32 -0.51 -3.80
N ASN A 82 9.51 0.46 -3.36
CA ASN A 82 8.05 0.47 -3.57
C ASN A 82 7.68 0.23 -5.04
N ASN A 83 8.28 1.01 -5.95
CA ASN A 83 8.01 0.90 -7.38
C ASN A 83 8.72 -0.28 -8.03
N PHE A 84 10.00 -0.49 -7.70
CA PHE A 84 10.81 -1.53 -8.31
C PHE A 84 10.24 -2.93 -8.03
N MET A 85 9.84 -3.19 -6.79
CA MET A 85 9.26 -4.47 -6.39
C MET A 85 7.79 -4.64 -6.80
N THR A 86 7.11 -3.57 -7.23
CA THR A 86 5.73 -3.68 -7.74
C THR A 86 5.63 -4.66 -8.90
N PHE A 87 6.60 -4.65 -9.83
CA PHE A 87 6.59 -5.56 -10.98
C PHE A 87 6.80 -7.03 -10.59
N PRO A 88 7.89 -7.41 -9.88
CA PRO A 88 8.07 -8.78 -9.41
C PRO A 88 6.90 -9.28 -8.54
N MET A 89 6.40 -8.44 -7.63
CA MET A 89 5.29 -8.83 -6.76
C MET A 89 3.96 -8.93 -7.53
N GLY A 90 3.79 -8.16 -8.60
CA GLY A 90 2.70 -8.33 -9.56
C GLY A 90 2.73 -9.70 -10.25
N VAL A 91 3.91 -10.16 -10.68
CA VAL A 91 4.08 -11.51 -11.24
C VAL A 91 3.73 -12.59 -10.21
N VAL A 92 4.15 -12.41 -8.95
CA VAL A 92 3.80 -13.32 -7.86
C VAL A 92 2.29 -13.36 -7.65
N PHE A 93 1.64 -12.19 -7.61
CA PHE A 93 0.19 -12.07 -7.49
C PHE A 93 -0.55 -12.76 -8.66
N ASP A 94 -0.03 -12.60 -9.88
CA ASP A 94 -0.64 -13.19 -11.06
C ASP A 94 -0.50 -14.72 -11.11
N ARG A 95 0.65 -15.26 -10.67
CA ARG A 95 0.98 -16.70 -10.76
C ARG A 95 0.52 -17.51 -9.55
N PHE A 96 0.72 -16.99 -8.35
CA PHE A 96 0.42 -17.69 -7.09
C PHE A 96 -0.88 -17.21 -6.44
N GLY A 97 -1.49 -16.15 -6.96
CA GLY A 97 -2.78 -15.64 -6.50
C GLY A 97 -2.70 -14.73 -5.28
N THR A 98 -3.89 -14.36 -4.82
CA THR A 98 -4.12 -13.35 -3.78
C THR A 98 -3.60 -13.79 -2.43
N THR A 99 -3.85 -15.03 -2.00
CA THR A 99 -3.42 -15.45 -0.64
C THR A 99 -1.91 -15.44 -0.51
N ALA A 100 -1.18 -15.98 -1.50
CA ALA A 100 0.29 -15.99 -1.46
C ALA A 100 0.87 -14.57 -1.43
N ALA A 101 0.39 -13.70 -2.33
CA ALA A 101 0.80 -12.30 -2.37
C ALA A 101 0.51 -11.58 -1.05
N ARG A 102 -0.68 -11.77 -0.46
CA ARG A 102 -1.05 -11.14 0.81
C ARG A 102 -0.23 -11.67 1.99
N LEU A 103 0.09 -12.97 2.04
CA LEU A 103 0.96 -13.51 3.09
C LEU A 103 2.37 -12.92 3.01
N ILE A 104 2.92 -12.78 1.80
CA ILE A 104 4.20 -12.10 1.58
C ILE A 104 4.09 -10.64 2.03
N ALA A 105 3.04 -9.93 1.63
CA ALA A 105 2.81 -8.54 2.02
C ALA A 105 2.77 -8.36 3.54
N ILE A 106 2.02 -9.21 4.24
CA ILE A 106 1.89 -9.19 5.70
C ILE A 106 3.22 -9.50 6.37
N SER A 107 3.98 -10.48 5.86
CA SER A 107 5.30 -10.80 6.41
C SER A 107 6.30 -9.65 6.26
N LEU A 108 6.32 -8.99 5.09
CA LEU A 108 7.19 -7.84 4.84
C LEU A 108 6.78 -6.65 5.71
N TYR A 109 5.48 -6.37 5.79
CA TYR A 109 4.96 -5.28 6.61
C TYR A 109 5.25 -5.50 8.11
N THR A 110 4.99 -6.71 8.60
CA THR A 110 5.27 -7.07 10.00
C THR A 110 6.77 -7.05 10.27
N GLY A 111 7.60 -7.59 9.36
CA GLY A 111 9.04 -7.54 9.49
C GLY A 111 9.58 -6.10 9.53
N GLY A 112 9.07 -5.23 8.65
CA GLY A 112 9.44 -3.82 8.62
C GLY A 112 9.05 -3.06 9.89
N THR A 113 7.80 -3.25 10.37
CA THR A 113 7.36 -2.64 11.64
C THR A 113 8.17 -3.13 12.84
N LEU A 114 8.49 -4.42 12.90
CA LEU A 114 9.34 -4.98 13.97
C LEU A 114 10.78 -4.46 13.89
N LEU A 115 11.36 -4.34 12.69
CA LEU A 115 12.70 -3.76 12.52
C LEU A 115 12.76 -2.31 13.04
N VAL A 116 11.73 -1.49 12.78
CA VAL A 116 11.66 -0.15 13.39
C VAL A 116 11.49 -0.24 14.90
N ALA A 117 10.61 -1.11 15.41
CA ALA A 117 10.35 -1.24 16.85
C ALA A 117 11.60 -1.63 17.67
N PHE A 118 12.48 -2.45 17.09
CA PHE A 118 13.72 -2.90 17.74
C PHE A 118 14.96 -2.12 17.29
N SER A 119 14.81 -1.16 16.38
CA SER A 119 15.92 -0.28 16.02
C SER A 119 16.32 0.59 17.21
N THR A 120 17.61 0.90 17.30
CA THR A 120 18.19 1.85 18.25
C THR A 120 19.03 2.86 17.47
N PRO A 121 19.40 4.00 18.07
CA PRO A 121 20.24 5.01 17.42
C PRO A 121 21.57 4.45 16.89
N GLU A 122 22.18 3.50 17.61
CA GLU A 122 23.42 2.83 17.20
C GLU A 122 23.20 1.92 15.99
N MET A 123 21.98 1.42 15.84
CA MET A 123 21.54 0.53 14.78
C MET A 123 20.65 1.25 13.76
N ALA A 124 20.84 2.56 13.57
CA ALA A 124 20.06 3.38 12.65
C ALA A 124 20.04 2.86 11.20
N VAL A 125 21.06 2.08 10.81
CA VAL A 125 21.13 1.41 9.50
C VAL A 125 19.98 0.41 9.29
N LEU A 126 19.35 -0.11 10.36
CA LEU A 126 18.15 -0.97 10.23
C LEU A 126 16.96 -0.24 9.61
N LEU A 127 16.93 1.10 9.62
CA LEU A 127 15.87 1.87 8.99
C LEU A 127 15.81 1.66 7.47
N PHE A 128 16.95 1.39 6.81
CA PHE A 128 16.97 1.12 5.36
C PHE A 128 16.16 -0.13 4.96
N PRO A 129 16.45 -1.34 5.48
CA PRO A 129 15.63 -2.50 5.20
C PRO A 129 14.23 -2.37 5.79
N ALA A 130 14.06 -1.74 6.95
CA ALA A 130 12.75 -1.58 7.58
C ALA A 130 11.77 -0.79 6.69
N MET A 131 12.20 0.38 6.21
CA MET A 131 11.38 1.23 5.34
C MET A 131 11.14 0.57 3.98
N SER A 132 12.13 -0.13 3.43
CA SER A 132 11.98 -0.89 2.19
C SER A 132 10.91 -1.99 2.33
N MET A 133 10.97 -2.78 3.41
CA MET A 133 9.99 -3.84 3.66
C MET A 133 8.58 -3.28 3.91
N LEU A 134 8.46 -2.17 4.64
CA LEU A 134 7.19 -1.47 4.86
C LEU A 134 6.56 -1.01 3.55
N SER A 135 7.33 -0.37 2.67
CA SER A 135 6.86 0.08 1.37
C SER A 135 6.39 -1.08 0.50
N VAL A 136 7.22 -2.11 0.34
CA VAL A 136 6.89 -3.27 -0.51
C VAL A 136 5.68 -4.04 0.03
N GLY A 137 5.56 -4.18 1.36
CA GLY A 137 4.38 -4.76 1.99
C GLY A 137 3.13 -3.93 1.74
N GLY A 138 3.23 -2.60 1.90
CA GLY A 138 2.13 -1.66 1.72
C GLY A 138 1.58 -1.62 0.29
N ILE A 139 2.45 -1.53 -0.73
CA ILE A 139 2.04 -1.56 -2.13
C ILE A 139 1.38 -2.89 -2.51
N LEU A 140 1.87 -4.01 -1.98
CA LEU A 140 1.28 -5.32 -2.27
C LEU A 140 -0.10 -5.48 -1.62
N LEU A 141 -0.31 -4.92 -0.42
CA LEU A 141 -1.62 -4.88 0.21
C LEU A 141 -2.63 -4.07 -0.62
N ILE A 142 -2.27 -2.87 -1.11
CA ILE A 142 -3.19 -2.09 -1.96
C ILE A 142 -3.47 -2.79 -3.30
N LEU A 143 -2.47 -3.39 -3.96
CA LEU A 143 -2.66 -4.15 -5.21
C LEU A 143 -3.68 -5.29 -5.03
N THR A 144 -3.57 -6.05 -3.94
CA THR A 144 -4.51 -7.14 -3.64
C THR A 144 -5.90 -6.66 -3.21
N ASN A 145 -6.04 -5.39 -2.80
CA ASN A 145 -7.32 -4.76 -2.49
C ASN A 145 -8.03 -4.20 -3.73
N MET A 146 -7.29 -3.73 -4.74
CA MET A 146 -7.90 -3.18 -5.96
C MET A 146 -8.82 -4.17 -6.69
N GLN A 147 -8.50 -5.48 -6.66
CA GLN A 147 -9.38 -6.50 -7.27
C GLN A 147 -10.76 -6.61 -6.60
N VAL A 148 -10.96 -6.08 -5.38
CA VAL A 148 -12.28 -6.02 -4.73
C VAL A 148 -13.24 -5.19 -5.57
N GLY A 149 -12.74 -4.22 -6.35
CA GLY A 149 -13.56 -3.47 -7.31
C GLY A 149 -14.29 -4.36 -8.31
N ASN A 150 -13.74 -5.53 -8.65
CA ASN A 150 -14.39 -6.48 -9.58
C ASN A 150 -15.73 -7.00 -9.01
N LEU A 151 -15.91 -7.04 -7.68
CA LEU A 151 -17.14 -7.51 -7.03
C LEU A 151 -18.36 -6.60 -7.27
N PHE A 152 -18.13 -5.38 -7.73
CA PHE A 152 -19.15 -4.33 -7.84
C PHE A 152 -19.42 -3.89 -9.28
N GLY A 153 -18.98 -4.67 -10.29
CA GLY A 153 -19.33 -4.48 -11.70
C GLY A 153 -19.11 -3.03 -12.16
N ASN A 154 -20.21 -2.31 -12.45
CA ASN A 154 -20.21 -0.93 -12.93
C ASN A 154 -19.51 0.08 -11.99
N TYR A 155 -19.43 -0.20 -10.68
CA TYR A 155 -18.77 0.68 -9.71
C TYR A 155 -17.30 0.33 -9.47
N ARG A 156 -16.71 -0.58 -10.28
CA ARG A 156 -15.32 -1.03 -10.13
C ARG A 156 -14.32 0.12 -10.08
N SER A 157 -14.43 1.08 -11.00
CA SER A 157 -13.49 2.21 -11.09
C SER A 157 -13.55 3.08 -9.82
N ILE A 158 -14.76 3.41 -9.36
CA ILE A 158 -14.97 4.20 -8.14
C ILE A 158 -14.31 3.52 -6.92
N ILE A 159 -14.47 2.20 -6.80
CA ILE A 159 -13.88 1.45 -5.70
C ILE A 159 -12.36 1.45 -5.76
N ILE A 160 -11.78 1.24 -6.94
CA ILE A 160 -10.32 1.28 -7.13
C ILE A 160 -9.79 2.68 -6.78
N THR A 161 -10.46 3.74 -7.22
CA THR A 161 -10.09 5.11 -6.87
C THR A 161 -10.20 5.37 -5.37
N LEU A 162 -11.23 4.86 -4.71
CA LEU A 162 -11.40 5.00 -3.26
C LEU A 162 -10.28 4.29 -2.48
N TYR A 163 -9.82 3.13 -2.97
CA TYR A 163 -8.66 2.44 -2.42
C TYR A 163 -7.38 3.24 -2.56
N ASN A 164 -7.13 3.87 -3.71
CA ASN A 164 -5.98 4.77 -3.89
C ASN A 164 -6.06 5.99 -2.96
N GLY A 165 -7.24 6.60 -2.83
CA GLY A 165 -7.44 7.70 -1.88
C GLY A 165 -7.16 7.28 -0.44
N ALA A 166 -7.59 6.08 -0.05
CA ALA A 166 -7.26 5.52 1.26
C ALA A 166 -5.75 5.28 1.42
N PHE A 167 -5.08 4.73 0.40
CA PHE A 167 -3.63 4.55 0.37
C PHE A 167 -2.88 5.87 0.62
N ASP A 168 -3.21 6.94 -0.11
CA ASP A 168 -2.55 8.23 0.04
C ASP A 168 -2.82 8.86 1.43
N SER A 169 -4.04 8.70 1.94
CA SER A 169 -4.43 9.22 3.26
C SER A 169 -3.70 8.56 4.44
N SER A 170 -3.14 7.35 4.24
CA SER A 170 -2.45 6.61 5.30
C SER A 170 -1.13 7.24 5.75
N SER A 171 -0.62 8.23 5.01
CA SER A 171 0.46 9.12 5.47
C SER A 171 0.16 9.75 6.83
N ALA A 172 -1.12 9.98 7.15
CA ALA A 172 -1.55 10.51 8.44
C ALA A 172 -1.20 9.59 9.63
N ILE A 173 -0.93 8.31 9.42
CA ILE A 173 -0.59 7.37 10.50
C ILE A 173 0.76 7.73 11.13
N PHE A 174 1.77 8.11 10.35
CA PHE A 174 3.04 8.59 10.92
C PHE A 174 2.90 9.96 11.58
N LEU A 175 1.96 10.80 11.13
CA LEU A 175 1.60 12.02 11.86
C LEU A 175 0.97 11.68 13.22
N ILE A 176 0.06 10.70 13.28
CA ILE A 176 -0.53 10.23 14.54
C ILE A 176 0.56 9.65 15.46
N VAL A 177 1.50 8.87 14.93
CA VAL A 177 2.66 8.37 15.69
C VAL A 177 3.45 9.52 16.30
N LYS A 178 3.74 10.58 15.53
CA LYS A 178 4.40 11.78 16.03
C LYS A 178 3.61 12.43 17.17
N LEU A 179 2.31 12.66 17.00
CA LEU A 179 1.46 13.30 18.02
C LEU A 179 1.35 12.47 19.31
N LEU A 180 1.36 11.14 19.19
CA LEU A 180 1.34 10.23 20.33
C LEU A 180 2.71 10.20 21.04
N TYR A 181 3.80 10.29 20.28
CA TYR A 181 5.15 10.41 20.82
C TYR A 181 5.32 11.67 21.67
N GLU A 182 4.84 12.82 21.18
CA GLU A 182 4.86 14.10 21.92
C GLU A 182 4.06 14.03 23.24
N ARG A 183 3.11 13.09 23.35
CA ARG A 183 2.37 12.81 24.59
C ARG A 183 3.07 11.81 25.52
N GLY A 184 4.28 11.38 25.18
CA GLY A 184 5.13 10.51 26.01
C GLY A 184 5.02 9.01 25.70
N LEU A 185 4.37 8.60 24.62
CA LEU A 185 4.35 7.19 24.20
C LEU A 185 5.64 6.81 23.47
N SER A 186 6.24 5.68 23.83
CA SER A 186 7.48 5.24 23.20
C SER A 186 7.28 4.77 21.76
N LEU A 187 8.23 5.10 20.88
CA LEU A 187 8.23 4.68 19.46
C LEU A 187 8.10 3.15 19.33
N ARG A 188 8.85 2.41 20.16
CA ARG A 188 8.81 0.95 20.21
C ARG A 188 7.42 0.41 20.51
N ALA A 189 6.69 0.96 21.49
CA ALA A 189 5.35 0.48 21.82
C ALA A 189 4.37 0.72 20.65
N MET A 190 4.47 1.87 19.98
CA MET A 190 3.60 2.19 18.83
C MET A 190 3.86 1.27 17.64
N PHE A 191 5.13 0.99 17.31
CA PHE A 191 5.46 0.07 16.21
C PHE A 191 5.17 -1.40 16.56
N LEU A 192 5.29 -1.82 17.82
CA LEU A 192 4.80 -3.13 18.26
C LEU A 192 3.28 -3.26 18.16
N PHE A 193 2.54 -2.17 18.46
CA PHE A 193 1.10 -2.13 18.24
C PHE A 193 0.74 -2.26 16.76
N LEU A 194 1.42 -1.51 15.87
CA LEU A 194 1.26 -1.66 14.42
C LEU A 194 1.58 -3.09 13.94
N ALA A 195 2.63 -3.70 14.48
CA ALA A 195 2.95 -5.10 14.19
C ALA A 195 1.86 -6.06 14.69
N ALA A 196 1.29 -5.84 15.88
CA ALA A 196 0.18 -6.65 16.39
C ALA A 196 -1.09 -6.50 15.52
N CYS A 197 -1.35 -5.30 14.99
CA CYS A 197 -2.43 -5.08 14.03
C CYS A 197 -2.27 -5.91 12.74
N SER A 198 -1.09 -6.46 12.44
CA SER A 198 -0.93 -7.34 11.27
C SER A 198 -1.71 -8.65 11.39
N ALA A 199 -2.07 -9.07 12.61
CA ALA A 199 -3.00 -10.17 12.85
C ALA A 199 -4.38 -9.90 12.21
N TRP A 200 -4.83 -8.65 12.17
CA TRP A 200 -6.05 -8.26 11.49
C TRP A 200 -5.95 -8.48 9.97
N HIS A 201 -4.81 -8.14 9.36
CA HIS A 201 -4.57 -8.41 7.94
C HIS A 201 -4.61 -9.90 7.64
N LEU A 202 -4.03 -10.73 8.51
CA LEU A 202 -4.05 -12.18 8.37
C LEU A 202 -5.49 -12.71 8.44
N LEU A 203 -6.27 -12.27 9.43
CA LEU A 203 -7.68 -12.65 9.58
C LEU A 203 -8.47 -12.27 8.33
N ARG A 204 -8.36 -11.02 7.85
CA ARG A 204 -9.03 -10.57 6.64
C ARG A 204 -8.62 -11.37 5.41
N THR A 205 -7.34 -11.69 5.28
CA THR A 205 -6.81 -12.49 4.16
C THR A 205 -7.40 -13.89 4.12
N LEU A 206 -7.61 -14.51 5.28
CA LEU A 206 -8.16 -15.86 5.38
C LEU A 206 -9.68 -15.88 5.21
N PHE A 207 -10.40 -14.91 5.78
CA PHE A 207 -11.88 -14.96 5.85
C PHE A 207 -12.60 -14.12 4.77
N LEU A 208 -12.03 -12.99 4.34
CA LEU A 208 -12.71 -12.02 3.46
C LEU A 208 -12.05 -11.87 2.08
N MET A 209 -10.91 -12.51 1.83
CA MET A 209 -10.24 -12.48 0.53
C MET A 209 -10.32 -13.83 -0.19
N PRO A 210 -10.39 -13.83 -1.54
CA PRO A 210 -10.32 -15.06 -2.32
C PRO A 210 -8.90 -15.64 -2.31
N ARG A 211 -8.78 -16.94 -2.59
CA ARG A 211 -7.48 -17.61 -2.66
C ARG A 211 -6.65 -17.21 -3.87
N THR A 212 -7.29 -17.05 -5.03
CA THR A 212 -6.62 -16.85 -6.32
C THR A 212 -6.81 -15.44 -6.86
N ARG A 213 -7.86 -15.17 -7.64
CA ARG A 213 -8.19 -13.82 -8.13
C ARG A 213 -9.70 -13.68 -8.18
N ILE A 214 -10.18 -12.44 -8.10
CA ILE A 214 -11.58 -12.14 -8.37
C ILE A 214 -11.75 -12.07 -9.89
N PRO A 215 -12.43 -13.04 -10.53
CA PRO A 215 -12.66 -13.02 -11.97
C PRO A 215 -13.52 -11.82 -12.36
N TYR A 216 -13.32 -11.32 -13.57
CA TYR A 216 -14.16 -10.28 -14.15
C TYR A 216 -14.46 -10.65 -15.62
N PRO A 217 -15.74 -10.76 -16.04
CA PRO A 217 -16.98 -10.56 -15.27
C PRO A 217 -17.21 -11.61 -14.17
N LEU A 218 -18.05 -11.28 -13.17
CA LEU A 218 -18.29 -12.15 -12.01
C LEU A 218 -19.22 -13.33 -12.38
N PRO A 219 -18.84 -14.59 -12.10
CA PRO A 219 -19.76 -15.72 -12.22
C PRO A 219 -20.96 -15.60 -11.26
N PRO A 220 -22.17 -16.06 -11.66
CA PRO A 220 -23.41 -15.89 -10.89
C PRO A 220 -23.39 -16.54 -9.49
N ASP A 221 -22.56 -17.56 -9.27
CA ASP A 221 -22.39 -18.25 -7.98
C ASP A 221 -21.01 -18.01 -7.34
N TYR A 222 -20.38 -16.86 -7.58
CA TYR A 222 -19.06 -16.55 -7.02
C TYR A 222 -19.15 -16.29 -5.50
N ASP A 223 -18.47 -17.12 -4.72
CA ASP A 223 -18.26 -16.96 -3.28
C ASP A 223 -16.76 -17.10 -2.95
N TYR A 224 -16.29 -16.42 -1.90
CA TYR A 224 -14.87 -16.28 -1.57
C TYR A 224 -14.63 -16.31 -0.04
N GLY A 225 -13.38 -16.49 0.39
CA GLY A 225 -13.03 -16.65 1.81
C GLY A 225 -13.12 -18.10 2.33
N LEU A 226 -12.85 -18.30 3.62
CA LEU A 226 -12.94 -19.61 4.27
C LEU A 226 -14.38 -20.15 4.23
N GLN A 227 -14.61 -21.18 3.41
CA GLN A 227 -15.84 -21.95 3.44
C GLN A 227 -15.79 -22.88 4.66
N CYS A 228 -16.46 -22.50 5.74
CA CYS A 228 -16.75 -23.42 6.82
C CYS A 228 -17.57 -24.58 6.24
N ARG A 229 -16.96 -25.77 6.18
CA ARG A 229 -17.50 -27.01 5.56
C ARG A 229 -18.68 -27.62 6.33
N GLY A 230 -19.49 -26.78 6.99
CA GLY A 230 -20.52 -27.18 7.95
C GLY A 230 -21.97 -26.90 7.55
N ARG A 231 -22.27 -26.30 6.38
CA ARG A 231 -23.66 -26.03 5.99
C ARG A 231 -24.03 -26.60 4.62
N SER A 232 -24.76 -27.72 4.70
CA SER A 232 -25.65 -28.33 3.70
C SER A 232 -25.03 -29.13 2.53
N ARG A 233 -24.72 -30.41 2.81
CA ARG A 233 -24.76 -31.50 1.80
C ARG A 233 -26.20 -31.84 1.34
N SER A 234 -27.24 -31.24 1.91
CA SER A 234 -28.63 -31.67 1.74
C SER A 234 -29.25 -31.24 0.40
N TYR A 235 -28.80 -30.15 -0.23
CA TYR A 235 -29.45 -29.63 -1.45
C TYR A 235 -28.99 -30.26 -2.77
N ARG A 236 -27.88 -31.03 -2.77
CA ARG A 236 -27.30 -31.58 -4.01
C ARG A 236 -28.01 -32.85 -4.51
N ALA A 237 -28.79 -33.52 -3.64
CA ALA A 237 -29.49 -34.76 -4.00
C ALA A 237 -30.80 -34.54 -4.79
N HIS A 238 -31.35 -33.32 -4.85
CA HIS A 238 -32.64 -33.08 -5.49
C HIS A 238 -32.56 -32.55 -6.94
N LYS A 239 -31.35 -32.29 -7.47
CA LYS A 239 -31.19 -31.72 -8.81
C LYS A 239 -30.91 -32.74 -9.92
N ASP A 240 -30.75 -34.01 -9.57
CA ASP A 240 -30.26 -35.06 -10.49
C ASP A 240 -31.38 -35.91 -11.14
N LYS A 241 -32.63 -35.44 -11.12
CA LYS A 241 -33.75 -36.11 -11.79
C LYS A 241 -34.72 -35.12 -12.45
N ARG A 242 -34.48 -34.79 -13.72
CA ARG A 242 -35.53 -34.48 -14.70
C ARG A 242 -35.09 -34.88 -16.12
N PRO A 243 -35.97 -35.46 -16.96
CA PRO A 243 -35.62 -36.02 -18.27
C PRO A 243 -35.60 -34.95 -19.38
N PRO A 244 -35.05 -35.27 -20.56
CA PRO A 244 -34.83 -34.32 -21.65
C PRO A 244 -36.06 -34.22 -22.57
N GLY A 245 -36.47 -32.99 -22.91
CA GLY A 245 -37.40 -32.71 -23.99
C GLY A 245 -38.35 -31.54 -23.68
N GLU A 246 -38.14 -30.41 -24.33
CA GLU A 246 -39.12 -29.71 -25.21
C GLU A 246 -38.69 -28.26 -25.45
N ALA A 247 -38.77 -27.88 -26.73
CA ALA A 247 -38.33 -26.61 -27.30
C ALA A 247 -39.47 -25.58 -27.34
N GLY A 248 -39.10 -24.29 -27.43
CA GLY A 248 -39.98 -23.15 -27.70
C GLY A 248 -39.98 -22.14 -26.55
N ALA A 249 -39.90 -20.82 -26.72
CA ALA A 249 -39.97 -19.99 -27.91
C ALA A 249 -39.11 -18.73 -27.69
N GLU A 250 -38.64 -18.18 -28.80
CA GLU A 250 -37.80 -16.99 -28.95
C GLU A 250 -38.63 -15.72 -28.74
N GLU A 251 -38.25 -14.87 -27.79
CA GLU A 251 -38.67 -13.47 -27.74
C GLU A 251 -37.41 -12.59 -27.68
N THR A 252 -37.19 -11.85 -28.75
CA THR A 252 -36.13 -10.84 -28.91
C THR A 252 -36.53 -9.55 -28.17
N PRO A 253 -35.62 -8.96 -27.38
CA PRO A 253 -35.49 -7.50 -27.42
C PRO A 253 -34.11 -7.03 -27.92
N LEU A 254 -34.15 -6.00 -28.76
CA LEU A 254 -33.04 -5.25 -29.32
C LEU A 254 -32.05 -4.74 -28.25
N GLU A 255 -30.78 -5.11 -28.38
CA GLU A 255 -29.64 -4.20 -28.17
C GLU A 255 -28.49 -4.60 -29.13
N PRO A 256 -27.68 -3.64 -29.63
CA PRO A 256 -26.72 -3.89 -30.70
C PRO A 256 -25.58 -4.78 -30.21
N ALA A 257 -25.17 -5.72 -31.06
CA ALA A 257 -24.07 -6.63 -30.81
C ALA A 257 -22.76 -5.90 -30.46
N THR A 258 -22.47 -5.76 -29.17
CA THR A 258 -21.10 -5.59 -28.70
C THR A 258 -20.49 -6.98 -28.54
N ALA A 259 -19.50 -7.22 -29.40
CA ALA A 259 -18.64 -8.39 -29.53
C ALA A 259 -18.78 -9.47 -28.44
N ARG A 260 -19.16 -10.68 -28.89
CA ARG A 260 -18.85 -11.94 -28.20
C ARG A 260 -17.37 -11.93 -27.82
N GLY A 261 -17.07 -11.71 -26.54
CA GLY A 261 -15.77 -11.97 -25.95
C GLY A 261 -15.56 -13.46 -25.82
N GLY A 262 -15.38 -14.14 -26.95
CA GLY A 262 -14.61 -15.39 -26.97
C GLY A 262 -13.17 -15.04 -26.60
N ASP A 263 -12.48 -15.94 -25.90
CA ASP A 263 -11.07 -15.84 -25.55
C ASP A 263 -10.21 -15.56 -26.79
N THR A 264 -10.04 -14.29 -27.15
CA THR A 264 -8.95 -13.85 -28.00
C THR A 264 -7.68 -13.96 -27.17
N PRO A 265 -6.63 -14.66 -27.64
CA PRO A 265 -5.35 -14.60 -26.95
C PRO A 265 -4.90 -13.14 -26.95
N GLY A 266 -4.96 -12.52 -25.77
CA GLY A 266 -4.50 -11.14 -25.59
C GLY A 266 -3.09 -11.00 -26.13
N THR A 267 -2.77 -9.82 -26.67
CA THR A 267 -1.42 -9.53 -27.18
C THR A 267 -0.36 -9.97 -26.16
N PRO A 268 0.67 -10.72 -26.56
CA PRO A 268 1.65 -11.25 -25.62
C PRO A 268 2.33 -10.10 -24.87
N PHE A 269 2.54 -10.29 -23.56
CA PHE A 269 3.15 -9.28 -22.68
C PHE A 269 4.43 -8.67 -23.26
N ARG A 270 5.26 -9.49 -23.93
CA ARG A 270 6.48 -9.04 -24.63
C ARG A 270 6.24 -8.01 -25.73
N ALA A 271 5.18 -8.18 -26.53
CA ALA A 271 4.86 -7.23 -27.59
C ALA A 271 4.38 -5.88 -27.02
N CYS A 272 3.72 -5.89 -25.88
CA CYS A 272 3.25 -4.68 -25.20
C CYS A 272 4.40 -3.95 -24.47
N ALA A 273 5.24 -4.70 -23.75
CA ALA A 273 6.39 -4.18 -23.01
C ALA A 273 7.48 -3.59 -23.91
N CYS A 274 7.65 -4.12 -25.13
CA CYS A 274 8.55 -3.55 -26.14
C CYS A 274 7.91 -2.44 -26.99
N SER A 275 6.68 -2.02 -26.70
CA SER A 275 6.06 -0.92 -27.45
C SER A 275 6.65 0.42 -27.03
N TRP A 276 6.87 1.29 -28.02
CA TRP A 276 7.34 2.66 -27.82
C TRP A 276 6.42 3.46 -26.89
N LEU A 277 5.11 3.24 -27.01
CA LEU A 277 4.10 3.86 -26.16
C LEU A 277 4.28 3.47 -24.69
N PHE A 278 4.52 2.19 -24.41
CA PHE A 278 4.79 1.72 -23.04
C PHE A 278 6.06 2.37 -22.49
N ALA A 279 7.14 2.40 -23.26
CA ALA A 279 8.39 3.02 -22.84
C ALA A 279 8.22 4.53 -22.51
N TRP A 280 7.49 5.27 -23.35
CA TRP A 280 7.20 6.69 -23.09
C TRP A 280 6.35 6.90 -21.83
N HIS A 281 5.32 6.07 -21.62
CA HIS A 281 4.50 6.14 -20.40
C HIS A 281 5.28 5.80 -19.14
N VAL A 282 6.13 4.77 -19.20
CA VAL A 282 7.01 4.39 -18.08
C VAL A 282 8.00 5.52 -17.77
N ALA A 283 8.62 6.12 -18.79
CA ALA A 283 9.53 7.24 -18.60
C ALA A 283 8.81 8.45 -17.97
N TRP A 284 7.65 8.82 -18.51
CA TRP A 284 6.83 9.92 -17.98
C TRP A 284 6.41 9.71 -16.52
N LEU A 285 5.85 8.54 -16.21
CA LEU A 285 5.45 8.20 -14.84
C LEU A 285 6.65 8.14 -13.90
N SER A 286 7.79 7.63 -14.35
CA SER A 286 9.01 7.58 -13.55
C SER A 286 9.52 8.99 -13.21
N VAL A 287 9.48 9.93 -14.17
CA VAL A 287 9.88 11.33 -13.94
C VAL A 287 8.92 12.01 -12.97
N MET A 288 7.62 11.84 -13.14
CA MET A 288 6.62 12.41 -12.23
C MET A 288 6.77 11.85 -10.81
N GLN A 289 6.96 10.54 -10.68
CA GLN A 289 7.12 9.88 -9.39
C GLN A 289 8.42 10.29 -8.71
N LEU A 290 9.53 10.36 -9.46
CA LEU A 290 10.82 10.82 -8.94
C LEU A 290 10.72 12.26 -8.43
N ARG A 291 10.07 13.16 -9.19
CA ARG A 291 9.84 14.54 -8.76
C ARG A 291 9.03 14.58 -7.45
N HIS A 292 7.97 13.80 -7.35
CA HIS A 292 7.13 13.74 -6.16
C HIS A 292 7.90 13.22 -4.93
N TYR A 293 8.71 12.16 -5.10
CA TYR A 293 9.55 11.65 -4.02
C TYR A 293 10.67 12.60 -3.62
N LEU A 294 11.33 13.24 -4.59
CA LEU A 294 12.35 14.26 -4.28
C LEU A 294 11.72 15.39 -3.45
N PHE A 295 10.52 15.83 -3.81
CA PHE A 295 9.81 16.85 -3.04
C PHE A 295 9.52 16.40 -1.60
N ILE A 296 8.99 15.18 -1.39
CA ILE A 296 8.71 14.66 -0.04
C ILE A 296 9.98 14.41 0.77
N GLY A 297 11.03 13.89 0.14
CA GLY A 297 12.32 13.62 0.80
C GLY A 297 13.06 14.89 1.20
N THR A 298 13.00 15.93 0.36
CA THR A 298 13.71 17.20 0.60
C THR A 298 12.85 18.27 1.31
N LEU A 299 11.58 17.98 1.59
CA LEU A 299 10.65 18.90 2.25
C LEU A 299 11.18 19.38 3.62
N ASN A 300 11.75 18.48 4.42
CA ASN A 300 12.33 18.84 5.72
C ASN A 300 13.52 19.83 5.61
N PRO A 301 14.58 19.55 4.84
CA PRO A 301 15.69 20.48 4.70
C PRO A 301 15.29 21.81 4.03
N GLN A 302 14.32 21.81 3.11
CA GLN A 302 13.80 23.05 2.53
C GLN A 302 13.02 23.89 3.55
N LEU A 303 12.19 23.27 4.39
CA LEU A 303 11.46 23.95 5.47
C LEU A 303 12.42 24.54 6.50
N GLU A 304 13.47 23.82 6.89
CA GLU A 304 14.48 24.35 7.81
C GLU A 304 15.27 25.52 7.18
N HIS A 305 15.57 25.47 5.89
CA HIS A 305 16.26 26.56 5.20
C HIS A 305 15.37 27.82 5.12
N LEU A 306 14.08 27.65 4.82
CA LEU A 306 13.11 28.75 4.78
C LEU A 306 12.87 29.34 6.18
N ALA A 307 12.75 28.51 7.21
CA ALA A 307 12.63 28.96 8.59
C ALA A 307 13.87 29.73 9.08
N ARG A 308 15.08 29.31 8.68
CA ARG A 308 16.32 30.07 8.93
C ARG A 308 16.36 31.39 8.14
N GLY A 309 15.81 31.42 6.93
CA GLY A 309 15.67 32.63 6.12
C GLY A 309 14.75 33.68 6.74
N ASP A 310 13.62 33.26 7.32
CA ASP A 310 12.69 34.15 8.02
C ASP A 310 13.26 34.69 9.34
N HIS A 311 14.03 33.88 10.08
CA HIS A 311 14.75 34.37 11.28
C HIS A 311 15.88 35.36 10.94
N ALA A 312 16.46 35.29 9.74
CA ALA A 312 17.45 36.26 9.27
C ALA A 312 16.79 37.58 8.82
N LEU A 313 15.59 37.54 8.27
CA LEU A 313 14.80 38.72 7.89
C LEU A 313 14.15 39.42 9.10
N GLY A 314 13.74 38.67 10.13
CA GLY A 314 13.16 39.22 11.37
C GLY A 314 14.18 39.86 12.33
N LYS A 315 15.49 39.70 12.10
CA LYS A 315 16.57 40.37 12.85
C LYS A 315 17.17 41.57 12.10
N ALA A 316 16.67 41.87 10.90
CA ALA A 316 17.12 42.98 10.06
C ALA A 316 16.14 44.17 10.05
N SER A 317 15.16 44.20 10.96
CA SER A 317 14.22 45.32 11.15
C SER A 317 14.21 45.84 12.57
#